data_AF-A0A1E7FJP8-F1
#
_entry.id   AF-A0A1E7FJP8-F1
#
_cell.length_a   1.000
_cell.length_b   1.000
_cell.length_c   1.000
_cell.angle_alpha   90.00
_cell.angle_beta   90.00
_cell.angle_gamma   90.00
#
_symmetry.space_group_name_H-M   'P 1'
#
loop_
_entity.id
_entity.type
_entity.pdbx_description
1 polymer ?
#
loop_
_entity_poly.entity_id
_entity_poly.type
_entity_poly.pdbx_seq_one_letter_code
_entity_poly.pdbx_strand_id
1 'polypeptide(L)'
;MVSDNKLAVLAILLIQATTLLPFASAYEDTCQPFPEIYSDGTELCEVMWGGAFEVVDDENAGYTMWFFDHENNPNDAVTRTLFGGNTTTADVDTCHLDYLHKDIPSPEGDGMTECHPWKNKACCDKTNVPDVQTIKEAYGEGYEWDRCGPMSQACERFFVMEACLYECEPSAGLFRKYKDNQDEDVEGFNKWQIEKMPIKKSFCNAWYDACRTDYFCGKGDYFECQEYYAKNKKEEELSLQEQELIQADKNQMKFVIGISVASVVAVLGIVLVGVFVYKEKQGTPMFSPDKAHEIS
;
A
#
# COMPACT_ATOMS: atom_id res chain seq x y z
N MET A 1 -61.14 6.76 28.04
CA MET A 1 -60.82 5.60 28.90
C MET A 1 -60.30 4.54 27.95
N VAL A 2 -59.02 4.18 27.87
CA VAL A 2 -58.09 3.65 28.89
C VAL A 2 -56.67 4.03 28.42
N SER A 3 -55.97 4.92 29.12
CA SER A 3 -54.92 4.68 30.13
C SER A 3 -53.54 4.34 29.56
N ASP A 4 -52.61 5.24 29.87
CA ASP A 4 -51.15 5.17 29.73
C ASP A 4 -50.52 3.88 30.27
N ASN A 5 -49.42 3.45 29.65
CA ASN A 5 -48.19 3.15 30.39
C ASN A 5 -46.97 3.20 29.47
N LYS A 6 -46.23 4.30 29.64
CA LYS A 6 -44.84 4.48 29.19
C LYS A 6 -43.89 3.88 30.24
N LEU A 7 -42.67 3.57 29.79
CA LEU A 7 -41.43 3.34 30.56
C LEU A 7 -41.21 1.98 31.25
N ALA A 8 -40.16 1.30 30.76
CA ALA A 8 -39.22 0.36 31.41
C ALA A 8 -38.99 -0.80 30.41
N VAL A 9 -37.83 -1.08 29.82
CA VAL A 9 -36.44 -0.84 30.18
C VAL A 9 -35.65 -0.77 28.85
N LEU A 10 -34.99 0.36 28.63
CA LEU A 10 -33.91 0.52 27.66
C LEU A 10 -32.62 -0.03 28.29
N ALA A 11 -31.68 -0.42 27.42
CA ALA A 11 -30.25 -0.65 27.69
C ALA A 11 -29.84 -2.05 28.17
N ILE A 12 -29.59 -2.95 27.20
CA ILE A 12 -28.31 -3.69 27.12
C ILE A 12 -27.91 -3.73 25.63
N LEU A 13 -27.49 -2.57 25.11
CA LEU A 13 -26.55 -2.52 23.99
C LEU A 13 -25.19 -2.84 24.62
N LEU A 14 -24.79 -4.12 24.60
CA LEU A 14 -23.42 -4.50 24.85
C LEU A 14 -22.61 -4.04 23.64
N ILE A 15 -22.18 -2.79 23.71
CA ILE A 15 -21.05 -2.27 22.96
C ILE A 15 -19.86 -3.12 23.40
N GLN A 16 -19.55 -4.18 22.66
CA GLN A 16 -18.17 -4.60 22.57
C GLN A 16 -17.48 -3.49 21.77
N ALA A 17 -17.01 -2.47 22.50
CA ALA A 17 -15.92 -1.67 22.04
C ALA A 17 -14.72 -2.62 22.01
N THR A 18 -14.60 -3.37 20.92
CA THR A 18 -13.28 -3.65 20.40
C THR A 18 -12.65 -2.29 20.24
N THR A 19 -11.77 -1.95 21.17
CA THR A 19 -10.75 -0.95 20.93
C THR A 19 -10.00 -1.43 19.70
N LEU A 20 -10.50 -1.06 18.52
CA LEU A 20 -9.65 -0.78 17.38
C LEU A 20 -8.79 0.39 17.87
N LEU A 21 -7.73 0.05 18.59
CA LEU A 21 -6.52 0.82 18.43
C LEU A 21 -6.32 0.85 16.92
N PRO A 22 -6.25 2.02 16.28
CA PRO A 22 -5.60 2.05 15.00
C PRO A 22 -4.21 1.50 15.33
N PHE A 23 -3.91 0.28 14.88
CA PHE A 23 -2.55 -0.01 14.54
C PHE A 23 -2.28 0.99 13.42
N ALA A 24 -1.83 2.19 13.80
CA ALA A 24 -1.05 3.04 12.94
C ALA A 24 0.01 2.08 12.41
N SER A 25 -0.16 1.62 11.17
CA SER A 25 0.79 0.68 10.60
C SER A 25 2.12 1.40 10.57
N ALA A 26 3.22 0.71 10.87
CA ALA A 26 4.54 1.32 11.03
C ALA A 26 5.01 2.12 9.79
N TYR A 27 4.29 2.02 8.65
CA TYR A 27 4.49 2.90 7.49
C TYR A 27 4.10 4.36 7.77
N GLU A 28 3.08 4.64 8.60
CA GLU A 28 2.62 6.01 8.89
C GLU A 28 3.73 6.88 9.48
N ASP A 29 4.65 6.29 10.26
CA ASP A 29 5.77 7.02 10.86
C ASP A 29 6.76 7.57 9.82
N THR A 30 6.81 6.97 8.62
CA THR A 30 7.64 7.46 7.50
C THR A 30 6.91 8.44 6.60
N CYS A 31 5.60 8.64 6.81
CA CYS A 31 4.79 9.51 5.98
C CYS A 31 4.87 10.96 6.45
N GLN A 32 5.25 11.86 5.55
CA GLN A 32 5.37 13.29 5.80
C GLN A 32 4.65 14.05 4.68
N PRO A 33 4.11 15.25 4.97
CA PRO A 33 3.53 16.07 3.92
C PRO A 33 4.62 16.53 2.94
N PHE A 34 4.26 16.70 1.66
CA PHE A 34 5.23 17.06 0.61
C PHE A 34 6.17 18.23 0.96
N PRO A 35 5.72 19.33 1.60
CA PRO A 35 6.61 20.45 1.95
C PRO A 35 7.68 20.15 3.01
N GLU A 36 7.53 19.07 3.77
CA GLU A 36 8.54 18.60 4.73
C GLU A 36 9.57 17.68 4.06
N ILE A 37 9.25 17.17 2.87
CA ILE A 37 10.11 16.26 2.08
C ILE A 37 10.86 17.05 1.01
N TYR A 38 10.17 17.92 0.27
CA TYR A 38 10.71 18.72 -0.82
C TYR A 38 10.58 20.21 -0.52
N SER A 39 11.66 20.94 -0.77
CA SER A 39 11.75 22.39 -0.62
C SER A 39 10.97 23.14 -1.71
N ASP A 40 10.95 22.62 -2.94
CA ASP A 40 10.21 23.16 -4.08
C ASP A 40 9.93 22.09 -5.15
N GLY A 41 9.33 22.52 -6.28
CA GLY A 41 9.06 21.65 -7.42
C GLY A 41 10.31 21.11 -8.10
N THR A 42 11.43 21.85 -8.06
CA THR A 42 12.69 21.38 -8.62
C THR A 42 13.18 20.16 -7.85
N GLU A 43 13.25 20.26 -6.52
CA GLU A 43 13.66 19.11 -5.69
C GLU A 43 12.70 17.93 -5.83
N LEU A 44 11.38 18.18 -5.93
CA LEU A 44 10.40 17.12 -6.17
C LEU A 44 10.72 16.30 -7.43
N CYS A 45 10.87 16.96 -8.58
CA CYS A 45 11.10 16.25 -9.85
C CYS A 45 12.46 15.56 -9.90
N GLU A 46 13.51 16.17 -9.33
CA GLU A 46 14.86 15.61 -9.39
C GLU A 46 15.09 14.47 -8.38
N VAL A 47 14.37 14.46 -7.27
CA VAL A 47 14.54 13.48 -6.19
C VAL A 47 13.55 12.32 -6.27
N MET A 48 12.27 12.58 -6.56
CA MET A 48 11.21 11.58 -6.39
C MET A 48 11.48 10.28 -7.12
N TRP A 49 12.05 10.37 -8.32
CA TRP A 49 12.33 9.24 -9.20
C TRP A 49 13.82 8.94 -9.33
N GLY A 50 14.60 9.17 -8.27
CA GLY A 50 16.00 8.75 -8.21
C GLY A 50 16.91 9.40 -9.27
N GLY A 51 16.65 10.66 -9.63
CA GLY A 51 17.41 11.38 -10.66
C GLY A 51 17.00 11.07 -12.11
N ALA A 52 15.83 10.46 -12.31
CA ALA A 52 15.27 10.26 -13.65
C ALA A 52 15.05 11.57 -14.41
N PHE A 53 14.74 12.65 -13.70
CA PHE A 53 14.44 13.95 -14.28
C PHE A 53 15.46 15.01 -13.84
N GLU A 54 15.73 15.95 -14.73
CA GLU A 54 16.49 17.17 -14.46
C GLU A 54 15.58 18.37 -14.75
N VAL A 55 15.52 19.36 -13.87
CA VAL A 55 14.60 20.49 -14.09
C VAL A 55 15.30 21.60 -14.87
N VAL A 56 14.65 22.05 -15.95
CA VAL A 56 15.13 23.15 -16.80
C VAL A 56 14.14 24.31 -16.81
N ASP A 57 14.64 25.54 -16.91
CA ASP A 57 13.79 26.72 -17.08
C ASP A 57 12.90 26.60 -18.34
N ASP A 58 11.71 27.20 -18.31
CA ASP A 58 10.67 27.01 -19.33
C ASP A 58 11.07 27.50 -20.72
N GLU A 59 12.05 28.41 -20.80
CA GLU A 59 12.65 28.94 -22.03
C GLU A 59 13.59 27.94 -22.71
N ASN A 60 14.06 26.92 -21.97
CA ASN A 60 14.94 25.87 -22.48
C ASN A 60 14.15 24.71 -23.08
N ALA A 61 14.85 23.82 -23.79
CA ALA A 61 14.28 22.61 -24.34
C ALA A 61 14.01 21.58 -23.22
N GLY A 62 12.81 21.64 -22.64
CA GLY A 62 12.31 20.70 -21.63
C GLY A 62 10.99 20.06 -22.04
N TYR A 63 10.81 18.81 -21.64
CA TYR A 63 9.62 18.00 -21.83
C TYR A 63 8.50 18.41 -20.85
N THR A 64 7.27 18.06 -21.22
CA THR A 64 6.10 18.08 -20.33
C THR A 64 5.56 16.66 -20.23
N MET A 65 5.04 16.29 -19.05
CA MET A 65 4.42 14.97 -18.84
C MET A 65 2.94 14.96 -19.25
N TRP A 66 2.41 16.07 -19.78
CA TRP A 66 1.05 16.14 -20.30
C TRP A 66 0.85 17.22 -21.34
N PHE A 67 -0.09 16.99 -22.25
CA PHE A 67 -0.51 17.93 -23.28
C PHE A 67 -1.94 17.62 -23.77
N PHE A 68 -2.60 18.62 -24.37
CA PHE A 68 -3.98 18.52 -24.84
C PHE A 68 -4.12 18.41 -26.36
N ASP A 69 -3.06 18.73 -27.11
CA ASP A 69 -3.06 18.57 -28.57
C ASP A 69 -2.69 17.13 -28.93
N HIS A 70 -3.70 16.29 -29.17
CA HIS A 70 -3.49 14.89 -29.50
C HIS A 70 -2.88 14.68 -30.90
N GLU A 71 -2.95 15.69 -31.77
CA GLU A 71 -2.40 15.60 -33.12
C GLU A 71 -0.92 16.01 -33.14
N ASN A 72 -0.47 16.82 -32.16
CA ASN A 72 0.90 17.30 -32.07
C ASN A 72 1.46 17.09 -30.67
N ASN A 73 2.28 16.05 -30.50
CA ASN A 73 3.06 15.87 -29.27
C ASN A 73 4.13 16.99 -29.18
N PRO A 74 4.06 17.91 -28.20
CA PRO A 74 5.06 18.98 -28.06
C PRO A 74 6.46 18.45 -27.76
N ASN A 75 6.57 17.27 -27.16
CA ASN A 75 7.84 16.62 -26.84
C ASN A 75 8.64 16.22 -28.08
N ASP A 76 7.98 16.04 -29.24
CA ASP A 76 8.67 15.78 -30.51
C ASP A 76 9.56 16.97 -30.92
N ALA A 77 9.09 18.21 -30.67
CA ALA A 77 9.87 19.41 -30.99
C ALA A 77 11.08 19.58 -30.04
N VAL A 78 10.88 19.24 -28.76
CA VAL A 78 11.96 19.20 -27.76
C VAL A 78 13.01 18.18 -28.17
N THR A 79 12.57 16.97 -28.52
CA THR A 79 13.43 15.88 -29.01
C THR A 79 14.26 16.30 -30.21
N ARG A 80 13.64 16.94 -31.21
CA ARG A 80 14.37 17.47 -32.37
C ARG A 80 15.40 18.54 -32.00
N THR A 81 15.10 19.38 -31.01
CA THR A 81 16.01 20.42 -30.55
C THR A 81 17.24 19.84 -29.85
N LEU A 82 17.03 18.84 -29.00
CA LEU A 82 18.10 18.21 -28.21
C LEU A 82 18.96 17.24 -29.05
N PHE A 83 18.35 16.50 -29.98
CA PHE A 83 19.01 15.39 -30.68
C PHE A 83 19.16 15.57 -32.19
N GLY A 84 18.56 16.60 -32.81
CA GLY A 84 18.46 16.76 -34.27
C GLY A 84 19.72 17.20 -35.01
N GLY A 85 20.89 17.19 -34.37
CA GLY A 85 22.13 17.72 -34.95
C GLY A 85 22.87 16.81 -35.94
N ASN A 86 22.60 15.50 -35.98
CA ASN A 86 23.29 14.60 -36.93
C ASN A 86 22.70 13.18 -37.12
N THR A 87 21.47 12.93 -36.70
CA THR A 87 20.88 11.57 -36.71
C THR A 87 19.46 11.59 -37.25
N THR A 88 19.06 10.52 -37.93
CA THR A 88 17.69 10.22 -38.37
C THR A 88 16.71 10.00 -37.20
N THR A 89 17.07 10.41 -35.98
CA THR A 89 16.40 10.19 -34.69
C THR A 89 15.32 11.22 -34.34
N ALA A 90 15.04 12.16 -35.24
CA ALA A 90 13.91 13.08 -35.07
C ALA A 90 12.57 12.32 -35.02
N ASP A 91 12.52 11.17 -35.68
CA ASP A 91 11.46 10.18 -35.55
C ASP A 91 11.96 9.07 -34.64
N VAL A 92 11.63 9.13 -33.36
CA VAL A 92 11.89 8.00 -32.46
C VAL A 92 11.05 6.82 -32.96
N ASP A 93 11.75 5.78 -33.44
CA ASP A 93 11.20 4.60 -34.11
C ASP A 93 11.31 3.32 -33.26
N THR A 94 11.91 3.45 -32.08
CA THR A 94 12.16 2.36 -31.15
C THR A 94 11.76 2.81 -29.75
N CYS A 95 11.04 1.96 -29.04
CA CYS A 95 10.77 2.13 -27.62
C CYS A 95 11.92 1.47 -26.85
N HIS A 96 12.71 2.28 -26.16
CA HIS A 96 13.96 1.77 -25.55
C HIS A 96 13.86 1.44 -24.06
N LEU A 97 12.74 1.78 -23.42
CA LEU A 97 12.44 1.37 -22.05
C LEU A 97 11.86 -0.05 -22.06
N ASP A 98 11.96 -0.77 -20.95
CA ASP A 98 11.59 -2.17 -20.83
C ASP A 98 10.35 -2.35 -19.93
N TYR A 99 9.91 -3.59 -19.71
CA TYR A 99 8.76 -4.01 -18.89
C TYR A 99 7.40 -4.01 -19.61
N LEU A 100 6.68 -2.89 -19.70
CA LEU A 100 5.35 -2.81 -20.34
C LEU A 100 5.35 -2.13 -21.73
N HIS A 101 6.54 -1.80 -22.22
CA HIS A 101 6.75 -1.13 -23.49
C HIS A 101 6.66 -2.12 -24.67
N LYS A 102 6.10 -1.64 -25.78
CA LYS A 102 6.22 -2.28 -27.10
C LYS A 102 7.64 -2.12 -27.62
N ASP A 103 8.00 -2.79 -28.72
CA ASP A 103 9.31 -2.58 -29.38
C ASP A 103 9.36 -1.28 -30.20
N ILE A 104 8.23 -0.92 -30.83
CA ILE A 104 8.13 0.17 -31.82
C ILE A 104 6.90 1.03 -31.48
N PRO A 105 7.01 2.37 -31.51
CA PRO A 105 5.87 3.24 -31.30
C PRO A 105 4.80 3.02 -32.36
N SER A 106 3.55 2.90 -31.94
CA SER A 106 2.40 2.72 -32.85
C SER A 106 1.14 3.42 -32.33
N PRO A 107 0.14 3.68 -33.20
CA PRO A 107 -1.13 4.24 -32.76
C PRO A 107 -1.96 3.25 -31.92
N GLU A 108 -2.48 3.70 -30.79
CA GLU A 108 -3.40 2.96 -29.90
C GLU A 108 -4.88 3.18 -30.28
N GLY A 109 -5.15 4.31 -30.93
CA GLY A 109 -6.47 4.75 -31.38
C GLY A 109 -7.34 5.36 -30.27
N ASP A 110 -8.57 5.73 -30.62
CA ASP A 110 -9.50 6.46 -29.74
C ASP A 110 -9.97 5.66 -28.50
N GLY A 111 -9.60 4.39 -28.40
CA GLY A 111 -9.86 3.55 -27.21
C GLY A 111 -8.89 3.78 -26.05
N MET A 112 -7.84 4.59 -26.24
CA MET A 112 -6.89 4.95 -25.19
C MET A 112 -7.45 6.09 -24.34
N THR A 113 -7.83 5.78 -23.10
CA THR A 113 -8.61 6.67 -22.23
C THR A 113 -7.76 7.48 -21.26
N GLU A 114 -6.97 6.84 -20.40
CA GLU A 114 -6.19 7.57 -19.39
C GLU A 114 -5.02 8.29 -20.04
N CYS A 115 -4.08 7.57 -20.67
CA CYS A 115 -2.91 8.17 -21.35
C CYS A 115 -3.21 8.67 -22.78
N HIS A 116 -4.42 9.20 -23.01
CA HIS A 116 -4.91 9.65 -24.31
C HIS A 116 -4.06 10.67 -25.09
N PRO A 117 -3.14 11.48 -24.48
CA PRO A 117 -2.31 12.38 -25.28
C PRO A 117 -1.43 11.65 -26.30
N TRP A 118 -1.02 10.40 -25.99
CA TRP A 118 -0.15 9.59 -26.85
C TRP A 118 -0.89 8.68 -27.85
N LYS A 119 -2.22 8.75 -27.95
CA LYS A 119 -3.04 7.79 -28.73
C LYS A 119 -2.62 7.58 -30.18
N ASN A 120 -1.99 8.58 -30.80
CA ASN A 120 -1.56 8.55 -32.20
C ASN A 120 -0.17 7.93 -32.39
N LYS A 121 0.68 7.92 -31.35
CA LYS A 121 2.04 7.34 -31.37
C LYS A 121 2.50 7.10 -29.93
N ALA A 122 2.33 5.89 -29.42
CA ALA A 122 2.70 5.51 -28.06
C ALA A 122 3.63 4.30 -28.03
N CYS A 123 4.45 4.21 -26.98
CA CYS A 123 5.21 3.00 -26.62
C CYS A 123 4.47 2.02 -25.71
N CYS A 124 3.41 2.46 -25.03
CA CYS A 124 2.54 1.60 -24.24
C CYS A 124 1.45 0.94 -25.09
N ASP A 125 0.85 -0.14 -24.57
CA ASP A 125 -0.44 -0.66 -25.05
C ASP A 125 -1.58 -0.07 -24.20
N LYS A 126 -2.68 0.37 -24.82
CA LYS A 126 -3.85 0.91 -24.11
C LYS A 126 -4.45 -0.06 -23.09
N THR A 127 -4.21 -1.37 -23.20
CA THR A 127 -4.63 -2.36 -22.20
C THR A 127 -3.87 -2.24 -20.89
N ASN A 128 -2.66 -1.66 -20.91
CA ASN A 128 -1.83 -1.46 -19.73
C ASN A 128 -2.15 -0.11 -19.04
N VAL A 129 -2.79 0.82 -19.76
CA VAL A 129 -3.15 2.16 -19.27
C VAL A 129 -4.66 2.51 -19.40
N PRO A 130 -5.59 1.61 -19.03
CA PRO A 130 -7.02 1.85 -19.20
C PRO A 130 -7.58 2.87 -18.19
N ASP A 131 -7.05 2.89 -16.98
CA ASP A 131 -7.48 3.73 -15.86
C ASP A 131 -6.36 3.89 -14.82
N VAL A 132 -6.56 4.86 -13.92
CA VAL A 132 -5.63 5.20 -12.84
C VAL A 132 -5.27 4.00 -11.96
N GLN A 133 -6.23 3.13 -11.63
CA GLN A 133 -5.99 2.02 -10.70
C GLN A 133 -5.07 0.97 -11.34
N THR A 134 -5.30 0.66 -12.61
CA THR A 134 -4.47 -0.30 -13.35
C THR A 134 -3.03 0.19 -13.48
N ILE A 135 -2.84 1.48 -13.75
CA ILE A 135 -1.50 2.09 -13.82
C ILE A 135 -0.80 2.03 -12.46
N LYS A 136 -1.54 2.31 -11.38
CA LYS A 136 -1.02 2.30 -10.01
C LYS A 136 -0.52 0.93 -9.56
N GLU A 137 -1.19 -0.13 -9.99
CA GLU A 137 -0.89 -1.51 -9.61
C GLU A 137 0.00 -2.24 -10.62
N ALA A 138 0.40 -1.58 -11.72
CA ALA A 138 1.06 -2.20 -12.87
C ALA A 138 2.39 -2.93 -12.53
N TYR A 139 3.07 -2.48 -11.48
CA TYR A 139 4.37 -2.98 -11.04
C TYR A 139 4.28 -3.94 -9.84
N GLY A 140 3.06 -4.33 -9.47
CA GLY A 140 2.80 -5.22 -8.35
C GLY A 140 2.79 -4.50 -7.01
N GLU A 141 2.54 -5.30 -5.97
CA GLU A 141 2.32 -4.80 -4.62
C GLU A 141 3.52 -4.01 -4.07
N GLY A 142 3.23 -2.83 -3.51
CA GLY A 142 4.22 -1.91 -2.95
C GLY A 142 4.72 -0.88 -3.96
N TYR A 143 4.38 -0.99 -5.25
CA TYR A 143 4.66 0.05 -6.26
C TYR A 143 3.50 1.03 -6.45
N GLU A 144 2.51 1.02 -5.57
CA GLU A 144 1.50 2.07 -5.57
C GLU A 144 2.13 3.39 -5.12
N TRP A 145 1.82 4.52 -5.78
CA TRP A 145 2.35 5.83 -5.35
C TRP A 145 1.71 6.35 -4.06
N ASP A 146 0.53 5.84 -3.68
CA ASP A 146 -0.27 6.28 -2.53
C ASP A 146 -0.04 5.43 -1.26
N ARG A 147 1.21 4.98 -1.04
CA ARG A 147 1.62 4.21 0.15
C ARG A 147 1.37 4.91 1.48
N CYS A 148 1.29 6.24 1.48
CA CYS A 148 0.96 7.06 2.65
C CYS A 148 -0.54 7.37 2.78
N GLY A 149 -1.37 6.58 2.09
CA GLY A 149 -2.81 6.77 2.01
C GLY A 149 -3.23 7.54 0.76
N PRO A 150 -4.55 7.59 0.49
CA PRO A 150 -5.08 8.18 -0.74
C PRO A 150 -4.66 9.63 -0.92
N MET A 151 -4.19 9.96 -2.12
CA MET A 151 -3.83 11.32 -2.49
C MET A 151 -5.07 12.10 -2.93
N SER A 152 -5.00 13.43 -2.82
CA SER A 152 -5.95 14.33 -3.43
C SER A 152 -5.98 14.12 -4.94
N GLN A 153 -7.15 14.28 -5.56
CA GLN A 153 -7.28 14.12 -7.01
C GLN A 153 -6.30 15.04 -7.76
N ALA A 154 -6.06 16.26 -7.26
CA ALA A 154 -5.14 17.19 -7.90
C ALA A 154 -3.70 16.65 -7.92
N CYS A 155 -3.24 16.10 -6.80
CA CYS A 155 -1.90 15.51 -6.69
C CYS A 155 -1.78 14.22 -7.51
N GLU A 156 -2.74 13.31 -7.39
CA GLU A 156 -2.72 12.00 -8.07
C GLU A 156 -2.64 12.15 -9.60
N ARG A 157 -3.25 13.20 -10.17
CA ARG A 157 -3.16 13.44 -11.61
C ARG A 157 -1.71 13.61 -12.08
N PHE A 158 -0.82 14.19 -11.30
CA PHE A 158 0.58 14.34 -11.70
C PHE A 158 1.35 13.02 -11.70
N PHE A 159 1.06 12.11 -10.77
CA PHE A 159 1.60 10.74 -10.81
C PHE A 159 1.11 9.99 -12.05
N VAL A 160 -0.15 10.15 -12.42
CA VAL A 160 -0.69 9.57 -13.67
C VAL A 160 -0.02 10.18 -14.90
N MET A 161 0.20 11.49 -14.93
CA MET A 161 0.90 12.16 -16.04
C MET A 161 2.33 11.64 -16.19
N GLU A 162 3.06 11.50 -15.08
CA GLU A 162 4.41 10.93 -15.07
C GLU A 162 4.40 9.48 -15.55
N ALA A 163 3.51 8.64 -15.03
CA ALA A 163 3.38 7.25 -15.46
C ALA A 163 3.04 7.15 -16.95
N CYS A 164 2.14 8.01 -17.46
CA CYS A 164 1.85 8.06 -18.89
C CYS A 164 3.05 8.52 -19.73
N LEU A 165 3.85 9.50 -19.25
CA LEU A 165 5.11 9.86 -19.91
C LEU A 165 6.01 8.64 -19.96
N TYR A 166 6.27 8.01 -18.81
CA TYR A 166 7.17 6.88 -18.69
C TYR A 166 6.77 5.74 -19.63
N GLU A 167 5.50 5.30 -19.62
CA GLU A 167 5.02 4.16 -20.41
C GLU A 167 4.86 4.48 -21.90
N CYS A 168 4.37 5.67 -22.23
CA CYS A 168 3.82 5.95 -23.56
C CYS A 168 4.70 6.86 -24.42
N GLU A 169 5.57 7.70 -23.84
CA GLU A 169 6.35 8.67 -24.61
C GLU A 169 7.47 8.00 -25.41
N PRO A 170 7.44 8.09 -26.76
CA PRO A 170 8.50 7.49 -27.58
C PRO A 170 9.90 7.99 -27.23
N SER A 171 10.03 9.28 -26.90
CA SER A 171 11.33 9.90 -26.63
C SER A 171 11.91 9.61 -25.23
N ALA A 172 11.13 9.07 -24.29
CA ALA A 172 11.62 8.78 -22.93
C ALA A 172 12.84 7.87 -22.94
N GLY A 173 12.85 6.87 -23.84
CA GLY A 173 13.96 5.95 -24.03
C GLY A 173 15.27 6.56 -24.55
N LEU A 174 15.27 7.80 -25.04
CA LEU A 174 16.50 8.51 -25.44
C LEU A 174 17.35 8.94 -24.24
N PHE A 175 16.74 9.00 -23.05
CA PHE A 175 17.36 9.33 -21.78
C PHE A 175 17.69 8.09 -20.95
N ARG A 176 17.73 6.91 -21.57
CA ARG A 176 17.91 5.67 -20.83
C ARG A 176 19.33 5.53 -20.25
N LYS A 177 19.40 5.04 -19.02
CA LYS A 177 20.58 4.55 -18.33
C LYS A 177 20.44 3.04 -18.11
N TYR A 178 21.52 2.32 -18.33
CA TYR A 178 21.59 0.90 -17.94
C TYR A 178 21.81 0.79 -16.44
N LYS A 179 21.15 -0.16 -15.77
CA LYS A 179 21.29 -0.36 -14.32
C LYS A 179 22.76 -0.41 -13.85
N ASP A 180 23.04 0.21 -12.69
CA ASP A 180 24.40 0.29 -12.14
C ASP A 180 24.93 -1.07 -11.61
N ASN A 181 24.03 -1.96 -11.18
CA ASN A 181 24.39 -3.29 -10.66
C ASN A 181 24.28 -4.36 -11.76
N GLN A 182 25.44 -4.84 -12.22
CA GLN A 182 25.58 -5.90 -13.23
C GLN A 182 25.27 -7.32 -12.73
N ASP A 183 24.92 -7.48 -11.45
CA ASP A 183 24.59 -8.79 -10.89
C ASP A 183 23.21 -9.23 -11.37
N GLU A 184 23.28 -10.19 -12.30
CA GLU A 184 22.25 -11.06 -12.87
C GLU A 184 21.02 -10.38 -13.50
N ASP A 185 20.64 -10.88 -14.68
CA ASP A 185 19.35 -10.60 -15.32
C ASP A 185 18.25 -11.18 -14.42
N VAL A 186 17.86 -10.45 -13.38
CA VAL A 186 16.67 -10.76 -12.60
C VAL A 186 15.49 -10.57 -13.53
N GLU A 187 14.84 -11.68 -13.87
CA GLU A 187 13.62 -11.70 -14.68
C GLU A 187 12.55 -10.81 -14.03
N GLY A 188 11.99 -9.87 -14.80
CA GLY A 188 10.95 -8.95 -14.33
C GLY A 188 11.43 -7.60 -13.78
N PHE A 189 12.72 -7.25 -13.88
CA PHE A 189 13.22 -5.92 -13.50
C PHE A 189 13.49 -5.01 -14.71
N ASN A 190 13.15 -3.73 -14.61
CA ASN A 190 13.45 -2.76 -15.66
C ASN A 190 14.97 -2.54 -15.79
N LYS A 191 15.54 -2.96 -16.93
CA LYS A 191 16.97 -2.86 -17.23
C LYS A 191 17.39 -1.46 -17.70
N TRP A 192 16.45 -0.70 -18.24
CA TRP A 192 16.65 0.60 -18.86
C TRP A 192 15.77 1.65 -18.17
N GLN A 193 16.38 2.42 -17.27
CA GLN A 193 15.71 3.48 -16.51
C GLN A 193 15.93 4.82 -17.20
N ILE A 194 15.06 5.80 -16.96
CA ILE A 194 15.29 7.18 -17.41
C ILE A 194 16.36 7.82 -16.51
N GLU A 195 17.26 8.62 -17.07
CA GLU A 195 18.23 9.44 -16.35
C GLU A 195 18.29 10.85 -16.95
N LYS A 196 18.11 11.87 -16.12
CA LYS A 196 18.23 13.30 -16.49
C LYS A 196 17.43 13.71 -17.72
N MET A 197 16.21 13.20 -17.87
CA MET A 197 15.28 13.73 -18.86
C MET A 197 14.86 15.14 -18.46
N PRO A 198 15.07 16.17 -19.31
CA PRO A 198 14.85 17.56 -18.91
C PRO A 198 13.36 17.86 -18.83
N ILE A 199 12.85 18.22 -17.65
CA ILE A 199 11.43 18.56 -17.43
C ILE A 199 11.30 20.06 -17.19
N LYS A 200 10.26 20.68 -17.77
CA LYS A 200 10.00 22.10 -17.57
C LYS A 200 9.70 22.43 -16.11
N LYS A 201 10.37 23.47 -15.60
CA LYS A 201 10.22 23.95 -14.23
C LYS A 201 8.78 24.29 -13.85
N SER A 202 8.00 24.89 -14.76
CA SER A 202 6.58 25.17 -14.52
C SER A 202 5.76 23.91 -14.22
N PHE A 203 6.05 22.80 -14.89
CA PHE A 203 5.36 21.53 -14.66
C PHE A 203 5.66 21.00 -13.26
N CYS A 204 6.94 20.96 -12.88
CA CYS A 204 7.39 20.48 -11.58
C CYS A 204 6.87 21.34 -10.42
N ASN A 205 6.82 22.67 -10.59
CA ASN A 205 6.21 23.57 -9.60
C ASN A 205 4.70 23.32 -9.46
N ALA A 206 3.99 23.09 -10.57
CA ALA A 206 2.57 22.77 -10.53
C ALA A 206 2.29 21.43 -9.82
N TRP A 207 3.16 20.43 -10.03
CA TRP A 207 3.09 19.16 -9.32
C TRP A 207 3.24 19.38 -7.81
N TYR A 208 4.31 20.03 -7.39
CA TYR A 208 4.56 20.32 -5.97
C TYR A 208 3.40 21.10 -5.33
N ASP A 209 2.88 22.11 -6.03
CA ASP A 209 1.76 22.90 -5.56
C ASP A 209 0.47 22.10 -5.39
N ALA A 210 0.21 21.15 -6.30
CA ALA A 210 -0.95 20.28 -6.23
C ALA A 210 -0.89 19.28 -5.06
N CYS A 211 0.33 18.89 -4.64
CA CYS A 211 0.56 17.88 -3.61
C CYS A 211 0.86 18.43 -2.21
N ARG A 212 0.87 19.75 -1.99
CA ARG A 212 1.33 20.34 -0.71
C ARG A 212 0.64 19.81 0.55
N THR A 213 -0.61 19.37 0.46
CA THR A 213 -1.39 18.86 1.60
C THR A 213 -1.48 17.34 1.64
N ASP A 214 -0.90 16.68 0.64
CA ASP A 214 -0.83 15.23 0.53
C ASP A 214 0.42 14.72 1.25
N TYR A 215 0.44 13.41 1.51
CA TYR A 215 1.53 12.74 2.19
C TYR A 215 2.31 11.88 1.21
N PHE A 216 3.62 11.84 1.41
CA PHE A 216 4.53 10.93 0.75
C PHE A 216 5.49 10.35 1.78
N CYS A 217 6.28 9.38 1.37
CA CYS A 217 7.04 8.55 2.29
C CYS A 217 8.54 8.89 2.29
N GLY A 218 9.15 8.66 3.45
CA GLY A 218 10.60 8.68 3.63
C GLY A 218 11.22 10.04 3.32
N LYS A 219 12.32 10.02 2.57
CA LYS A 219 13.07 11.21 2.13
C LYS A 219 12.68 11.70 0.74
N GLY A 220 11.56 11.21 0.21
CA GLY A 220 11.05 11.59 -1.10
C GLY A 220 11.44 10.66 -2.24
N ASP A 221 12.46 9.82 -2.11
CA ASP A 221 12.74 8.83 -3.17
C ASP A 221 11.69 7.72 -3.19
N TYR A 222 11.05 7.53 -4.35
CA TYR A 222 9.96 6.58 -4.55
C TYR A 222 10.41 5.13 -4.34
N PHE A 223 11.64 4.78 -4.75
CA PHE A 223 12.17 3.43 -4.64
C PHE A 223 12.63 3.14 -3.21
N GLU A 224 13.28 4.09 -2.53
CA GLU A 224 13.58 4.02 -1.10
C GLU A 224 12.29 3.81 -0.29
N CYS A 225 11.22 4.52 -0.65
CA CYS A 225 9.93 4.34 -0.02
C CYS A 225 9.34 2.94 -0.25
N GLN A 226 9.43 2.40 -1.47
CA GLN A 226 8.96 1.04 -1.76
C GLN A 226 9.70 0.01 -0.90
N GLU A 227 11.01 0.16 -0.71
CA GLU A 227 11.80 -0.73 0.14
C GLU A 227 11.36 -0.66 1.61
N TYR A 228 11.09 0.54 2.14
CA TYR A 228 10.56 0.70 3.50
C TYR A 228 9.19 0.06 3.65
N TYR A 229 8.30 0.25 2.68
CA TYR A 229 6.97 -0.36 2.69
C TYR A 229 7.09 -1.89 2.74
N ALA A 230 7.89 -2.49 1.85
CA ALA A 230 8.09 -3.93 1.80
C ALA A 230 8.66 -4.50 3.11
N LYS A 231 9.58 -3.78 3.75
CA LYS A 231 10.17 -4.17 5.04
C LYS A 231 9.12 -4.12 6.16
N ASN A 232 8.40 -3.01 6.30
CA ASN A 232 7.41 -2.83 7.36
C ASN A 232 6.26 -3.83 7.24
N LYS A 233 5.79 -4.09 6.01
CA LYS A 233 4.75 -5.09 5.75
C LYS A 233 5.17 -6.48 6.25
N LYS A 234 6.42 -6.88 5.97
CA LYS A 234 6.97 -8.16 6.44
C LYS A 234 7.09 -8.23 7.96
N GLU A 235 7.49 -7.14 8.62
CA GLU A 235 7.55 -7.04 10.08
C GLU A 235 6.15 -7.13 10.69
N GLU A 236 5.14 -6.50 10.08
CA GLU A 236 3.73 -6.58 10.48
C GLU A 236 3.21 -8.02 10.37
N GLU A 237 3.42 -8.69 9.23
CA GLU A 237 3.04 -10.09 9.01
C GLU A 237 3.69 -11.04 10.04
N LEU A 238 4.99 -10.87 10.32
CA LEU A 238 5.71 -11.64 11.33
C LEU A 238 5.14 -11.41 12.74
N SER A 239 4.80 -10.15 13.08
CA SER A 239 4.24 -9.80 14.38
C SER A 239 2.85 -10.42 14.58
N LEU A 240 2.02 -10.44 13.54
CA LEU A 240 0.71 -11.08 13.55
C LEU A 240 0.86 -12.60 13.71
N GLN A 241 1.79 -13.22 12.99
CA GLN A 241 2.08 -14.65 13.12
C GLN A 241 2.58 -15.02 14.53
N GLU A 242 3.45 -14.20 15.14
CA GLU A 242 3.89 -14.41 16.52
C GLU A 242 2.72 -14.29 17.51
N GLN A 243 1.84 -13.30 17.33
CA GLN A 243 0.65 -13.14 18.16
C GLN A 243 -0.30 -14.33 18.05
N GLU A 244 -0.50 -14.90 16.86
CA GLU A 244 -1.29 -16.12 16.67
C GLU A 244 -0.70 -17.32 17.41
N LEU A 245 0.62 -17.52 17.34
CA LEU A 245 1.33 -18.59 18.07
C LEU A 245 1.22 -18.43 19.59
N ILE A 246 1.43 -17.22 20.10
CA ILE A 246 1.27 -16.90 21.53
C ILE A 246 -0.18 -17.14 21.98
N GLN A 247 -1.16 -16.78 21.15
CA GLN A 247 -2.57 -16.99 21.46
C GLN A 247 -2.94 -18.48 21.44
N ALA A 248 -2.37 -19.27 20.53
CA ALA A 248 -2.53 -20.72 20.49
C ALA A 248 -1.95 -21.39 21.75
N ASP A 249 -0.74 -21.01 22.19
CA ASP A 249 -0.12 -21.52 23.42
C ASP A 249 -0.95 -21.17 24.67
N LYS A 250 -1.43 -19.92 24.77
CA LYS A 250 -2.33 -19.49 25.86
C LYS A 250 -3.61 -20.32 25.89
N ASN A 251 -4.19 -20.63 24.74
CA ASN A 251 -5.40 -21.45 24.65
C ASN A 251 -5.12 -22.91 25.06
N GLN A 252 -4.00 -23.48 24.63
CA GLN A 252 -3.55 -24.81 25.05
C GLN A 252 -3.33 -24.87 26.57
N MET A 253 -2.65 -23.88 27.14
CA MET A 253 -2.40 -23.79 28.59
C MET A 253 -3.71 -23.75 29.38
N LYS A 254 -4.69 -22.95 28.95
CA LYS A 254 -6.03 -22.88 29.56
C LYS A 254 -6.73 -24.25 29.53
N PHE A 255 -6.64 -24.97 28.42
CA PHE A 255 -7.24 -26.30 28.28
C PHE A 255 -6.60 -27.32 29.25
N VAL A 256 -5.27 -27.34 29.34
CA VAL A 256 -4.53 -28.23 30.26
C VAL A 256 -4.88 -27.94 31.72
N ILE A 257 -4.94 -26.66 32.12
CA ILE A 257 -5.37 -26.25 33.46
C ILE A 257 -6.81 -26.69 33.73
N GLY A 258 -7.72 -26.52 32.76
CA GLY A 258 -9.11 -26.96 32.87
C GLY A 258 -9.24 -28.46 33.16
N ILE A 259 -8.52 -29.31 32.40
CA ILE A 259 -8.53 -30.76 32.60
C ILE A 259 -7.96 -31.14 33.96
N SER A 260 -6.83 -30.54 34.35
CA SER A 260 -6.16 -30.87 35.61
C SER A 260 -7.01 -30.49 36.83
N VAL A 261 -7.66 -29.31 36.81
CA VAL A 261 -8.64 -28.93 37.86
C VAL A 261 -9.82 -29.90 37.91
N ALA A 262 -10.41 -30.26 36.77
CA ALA A 262 -11.53 -31.20 36.72
C ALA A 262 -11.16 -32.59 37.27
N SER A 263 -9.94 -33.05 36.98
CA SER A 263 -9.40 -34.32 37.47
C SER A 263 -9.22 -34.31 38.98
N VAL A 264 -8.66 -33.24 39.56
CA VAL A 264 -8.51 -33.10 41.02
C VAL A 264 -9.87 -33.10 41.72
N VAL A 265 -10.84 -32.35 41.18
CA VAL A 265 -12.21 -32.31 41.74
C VAL A 265 -12.86 -33.69 41.71
N ALA A 266 -12.71 -34.44 40.61
CA ALA A 266 -13.24 -35.79 40.50
C ALA A 266 -12.62 -36.75 41.52
N VAL A 267 -11.30 -36.70 41.72
CA VAL A 267 -10.60 -37.53 42.71
C VAL A 267 -11.08 -37.19 44.12
N LEU A 268 -11.17 -35.91 44.49
CA LEU A 268 -11.68 -35.49 45.80
C LEU A 268 -13.14 -35.94 46.01
N GLY A 269 -13.98 -35.85 44.98
CA GLY A 269 -15.35 -36.35 45.01
C GLY A 269 -15.41 -37.86 45.27
N ILE A 270 -14.58 -38.66 44.58
CA ILE A 270 -14.49 -40.11 44.78
C ILE A 270 -14.03 -40.44 46.20
N VAL A 271 -13.02 -39.73 46.72
CA VAL A 271 -12.53 -39.91 48.10
C VAL A 271 -13.63 -39.62 49.12
N LEU A 272 -14.36 -38.50 48.95
CA LEU A 272 -15.49 -38.15 49.81
C LEU A 272 -16.57 -39.23 49.80
N VAL A 273 -16.98 -39.71 48.61
CA VAL A 273 -17.94 -40.81 48.48
C VAL A 273 -17.42 -42.08 49.16
N GLY A 274 -16.14 -42.41 49.00
CA GLY A 274 -15.50 -43.54 49.69
C GLY A 274 -15.55 -43.41 51.21
N VAL A 275 -15.29 -42.22 51.75
CA VAL A 275 -15.41 -41.92 53.19
C VAL A 275 -16.86 -42.05 53.67
N PHE A 276 -17.83 -41.56 52.90
CA PHE A 276 -19.25 -41.73 53.20
C PHE A 276 -19.63 -43.20 53.32
N VAL A 277 -19.29 -44.01 52.31
CA VAL A 277 -19.57 -45.45 52.30
C VAL A 277 -18.88 -46.17 53.46
N TYR A 278 -17.63 -45.81 53.77
CA TYR A 278 -16.89 -46.39 54.89
C TYR A 278 -17.55 -46.08 56.24
N LYS A 279 -17.93 -44.82 56.48
CA LYS A 279 -18.60 -44.40 57.73
C LYS A 279 -19.97 -45.06 57.91
N GLU A 280 -20.76 -45.18 56.84
CA GLU A 280 -22.03 -45.92 56.91
C GLU A 280 -21.82 -47.38 57.31
N LYS A 281 -20.83 -48.08 56.70
CA LYS A 281 -20.53 -49.48 57.04
C LYS A 281 -20.08 -49.67 58.50
N GLN A 282 -19.48 -48.66 59.13
CA GLN A 282 -19.08 -48.71 60.54
C GLN A 282 -20.19 -48.33 61.53
N GLY A 283 -21.41 -48.06 61.06
CA GLY A 283 -22.55 -47.73 61.93
C GLY A 283 -22.48 -46.34 62.56
N THR A 284 -21.66 -45.43 62.02
CA THR A 284 -21.59 -44.02 62.43
C THR A 284 -21.96 -43.12 61.24
N PRO A 285 -23.25 -43.09 60.84
CA PRO A 285 -23.68 -42.33 59.67
C PRO A 285 -23.42 -40.84 59.87
N MET A 286 -22.83 -40.20 58.87
CA MET A 286 -22.47 -38.78 58.92
C MET A 286 -23.71 -37.87 58.95
N PHE A 287 -24.81 -38.35 58.36
CA PHE A 287 -26.14 -37.75 58.50
C PHE A 287 -26.94 -38.67 59.40
N SER A 288 -27.03 -38.32 60.68
CA SER A 288 -28.05 -38.90 61.56
C SER A 288 -29.32 -38.06 61.41
N PRO A 289 -30.51 -38.68 61.30
CA PRO A 289 -31.74 -37.91 61.35
C PRO A 289 -31.77 -37.15 62.68
N ASP A 290 -31.96 -35.83 62.61
CA ASP A 290 -32.20 -35.04 63.80
C ASP A 290 -33.30 -35.71 64.60
N LYS A 291 -33.05 -35.96 65.88
CA LYS A 291 -34.05 -36.51 66.78
C LYS A 291 -35.24 -35.55 66.74
N ALA A 292 -36.29 -35.94 66.03
CA ALA A 292 -37.58 -35.30 66.12
C ALA A 292 -37.90 -35.22 67.61
N HIS A 293 -38.04 -34.00 68.11
CA HIS A 293 -38.47 -33.74 69.46
C HIS A 293 -39.87 -34.38 69.61
N GLU A 294 -39.93 -35.57 70.20
CA GLU A 294 -41.15 -36.05 70.85
C GLU A 294 -41.48 -35.01 71.94
N ILE A 295 -42.53 -34.24 71.70
CA ILE A 295 -43.25 -33.55 72.76
C ILE A 295 -44.65 -34.16 72.75
N SER A 296 -44.90 -34.89 73.85
CA SER A 296 -46.17 -35.46 74.29
C SER A 296 -47.31 -34.44 74.37
#